data_AF-A0A1F5QU56-F1
#
_entry.id   AF-A0A1F5QU56-F1
#
_cell.length_a   1.000
_cell.length_b   1.000
_cell.length_c   1.000
_cell.angle_alpha   90.00
_cell.angle_beta   90.00
_cell.angle_gamma   90.00
#
_symmetry.space_group_name_H-M   'P 1'
#
loop_
_entity.id
_entity.type
_entity.pdbx_description
1 polymer ?
#
loop_
_entity_poly.entity_id
_entity_poly.type
_entity_poly.pdbx_seq_one_letter_code
_entity_poly.pdbx_strand_id
1 'polypeptide(L)'
;MKNQIDEQDFQKAISEAIIQLIRQPPITLVLQRPFLLILISHLQLALRHPANNGCCSESVRQFIDAMTDEFFTWSPALLELICRGDDPHYDVLNMEIVAQPEGAQRTCRVCGCTDREPCKPACAWIAPDLCSACLPAVSRILRP
;
A
#
# COMPACT_ATOMS: atom_id res chain seq x y z
N MET A 1 -41.67 -7.05 -11.95
CA MET A 1 -41.98 -6.97 -10.51
C MET A 1 -40.68 -7.06 -9.74
N LYS A 2 -40.26 -5.99 -9.05
CA LYS A 2 -39.12 -6.07 -8.12
C LYS A 2 -39.69 -6.66 -6.81
N ASN A 3 -39.21 -7.83 -6.39
CA ASN A 3 -39.49 -8.34 -5.04
C ASN A 3 -38.83 -7.37 -4.06
N GLN A 4 -39.64 -6.49 -3.45
CA GLN A 4 -39.21 -5.76 -2.27
C GLN A 4 -39.21 -6.77 -1.11
N ILE A 5 -38.01 -7.15 -0.68
CA ILE A 5 -37.83 -7.85 0.59
C ILE A 5 -38.19 -6.83 1.68
N ASP A 6 -39.06 -7.22 2.62
CA ASP A 6 -39.39 -6.40 3.77
C ASP A 6 -38.13 -6.10 4.59
N GLU A 7 -37.98 -4.86 5.05
CA GLU A 7 -36.81 -4.44 5.84
C GLU A 7 -36.69 -5.32 7.10
N GLN A 8 -37.81 -5.71 7.69
CA GLN A 8 -37.83 -6.59 8.85
C GLN A 8 -37.29 -7.99 8.54
N ASP A 9 -37.65 -8.56 7.39
CA ASP A 9 -37.14 -9.85 6.94
C ASP A 9 -35.65 -9.78 6.62
N PHE A 10 -35.18 -8.67 6.05
CA PHE A 10 -33.77 -8.46 5.76
C PHE A 10 -32.93 -8.38 7.04
N GLN A 11 -33.36 -7.60 8.03
CA GLN A 11 -32.66 -7.48 9.32
C GLN A 11 -32.60 -8.82 10.06
N LYS A 12 -33.69 -9.60 9.99
CA LYS A 12 -33.72 -10.96 10.55
C LYS A 12 -32.71 -11.87 9.84
N ALA A 13 -32.68 -11.86 8.51
CA ALA A 13 -31.74 -12.66 7.73
C ALA A 13 -30.28 -12.31 8.03
N ILE A 14 -29.94 -11.02 8.17
CA ILE A 14 -28.59 -10.58 8.57
C ILE A 14 -28.25 -11.11 9.97
N SER A 15 -29.16 -10.96 10.93
CA SER A 15 -28.92 -11.41 12.31
C SER A 15 -28.67 -12.92 12.38
N GLU A 16 -29.48 -13.71 11.65
CA GLU A 16 -29.30 -15.15 11.53
C GLU A 16 -27.97 -15.51 10.86
N ALA A 17 -27.57 -14.79 9.80
CA ALA A 17 -26.30 -14.98 9.13
C ALA A 17 -25.10 -14.68 10.04
N ILE A 18 -25.15 -13.61 10.84
CA ILE A 18 -24.10 -13.28 11.81
C ILE A 18 -23.99 -14.37 12.88
N ILE A 19 -25.13 -14.86 13.41
CA ILE A 19 -25.12 -15.96 14.38
C ILE A 19 -24.50 -17.22 13.77
N GLN A 20 -24.82 -17.54 12.51
CA GLN A 20 -24.20 -18.67 11.82
C GLN A 20 -22.71 -18.48 11.59
N LEU A 21 -22.27 -17.26 11.27
CA LEU A 21 -20.86 -16.92 11.09
C LEU A 21 -20.08 -17.10 12.39
N ILE A 22 -20.61 -16.63 13.52
CA ILE A 22 -20.00 -16.80 14.85
C ILE A 22 -19.82 -18.27 15.23
N ARG A 23 -20.71 -19.15 14.73
CA ARG A 23 -20.64 -20.59 14.98
C ARG A 23 -19.68 -21.33 14.05
N GLN A 24 -19.17 -20.69 13.00
CA GLN A 24 -18.17 -21.31 12.13
C GLN A 24 -16.83 -21.45 12.87
N PRO A 25 -16.01 -22.45 12.52
CA PRO A 25 -14.66 -22.55 13.04
C PRO A 25 -13.85 -21.27 12.72
N PRO A 26 -12.88 -20.91 13.58
CA PRO A 26 -12.08 -19.70 13.38
C PRO A 26 -11.28 -19.78 12.07
N ILE A 27 -11.18 -18.65 11.39
CA ILE A 27 -10.30 -18.50 10.21
C ILE A 27 -8.87 -18.33 10.73
N THR A 28 -7.96 -19.19 10.28
CA THR A 28 -6.52 -19.07 10.59
C THR A 28 -5.79 -18.48 9.39
N LEU A 29 -5.08 -17.37 9.62
CA LEU A 29 -4.21 -16.75 8.62
C LEU A 29 -2.75 -17.06 8.96
N VAL A 30 -2.03 -17.70 8.04
CA VAL A 30 -0.59 -17.94 8.15
C VAL A 30 0.11 -17.00 7.18
N LEU A 31 0.84 -16.03 7.73
CA LEU A 31 1.47 -14.96 6.95
C LEU A 31 2.98 -14.94 7.21
N GLN A 32 3.76 -14.68 6.17
CA GLN A 32 5.13 -14.25 6.35
C GLN A 32 5.15 -12.77 6.79
N ARG A 33 6.17 -12.36 7.55
CA ARG A 33 6.28 -10.98 8.09
C ARG A 33 6.10 -9.87 7.04
N PRO A 34 6.64 -9.96 5.81
CA PRO A 34 6.39 -8.93 4.79
C PRO A 34 4.91 -8.80 4.42
N PHE A 35 4.15 -9.90 4.39
CA PHE A 35 2.71 -9.86 4.13
C PHE A 35 1.93 -9.29 5.30
N LEU A 36 2.38 -9.49 6.55
CA LEU A 36 1.79 -8.83 7.71
C LEU A 36 1.96 -7.31 7.61
N LEU A 37 3.13 -6.82 7.21
CA LEU A 37 3.36 -5.39 6.97
C LEU A 37 2.42 -4.85 5.90
N ILE A 38 2.28 -5.56 4.77
CA ILE A 38 1.35 -5.19 3.69
C ILE A 38 -0.09 -5.14 4.19
N LEU A 39 -0.52 -6.14 4.98
CA LEU A 39 -1.86 -6.18 5.57
C LEU A 39 -2.11 -4.97 6.48
N ILE A 40 -1.18 -4.67 7.38
CA ILE A 40 -1.25 -3.48 8.26
C ILE A 40 -1.39 -2.21 7.41
N SER A 41 -0.58 -2.04 6.36
CA SER A 41 -0.66 -0.86 5.49
C SER A 41 -2.02 -0.71 4.80
N HIS A 42 -2.64 -1.80 4.33
CA HIS A 42 -3.97 -1.75 3.71
C HIS A 42 -5.06 -1.39 4.73
N LEU A 43 -4.95 -1.91 5.96
CA LEU A 43 -5.89 -1.61 7.03
C LEU A 43 -5.79 -0.13 7.45
N GLN A 44 -4.58 0.38 7.63
CA GLN A 44 -4.34 1.80 7.93
C GLN A 44 -4.91 2.71 6.83
N LEU A 45 -4.69 2.38 5.55
CA LEU A 45 -5.27 3.13 4.44
C LEU A 45 -6.80 3.11 4.48
N ALA A 46 -7.43 1.97 4.77
CA ALA A 46 -8.87 1.87 4.90
C ALA A 46 -9.39 2.73 6.08
N LEU A 47 -8.70 2.72 7.22
CA LEU A 47 -9.09 3.48 8.42
C LEU A 47 -9.11 5.00 8.22
N ARG A 48 -8.46 5.51 7.17
CA ARG A 48 -8.49 6.94 6.81
C ARG A 48 -9.81 7.40 6.21
N HIS A 49 -10.68 6.48 5.77
CA HIS A 49 -11.98 6.87 5.23
C HIS A 49 -12.89 7.40 6.36
N PRO A 50 -13.53 8.59 6.22
CA PRO A 50 -14.28 9.22 7.32
C PRO A 50 -15.49 8.39 7.80
N ALA A 51 -16.02 7.51 6.95
CA ALA A 51 -17.10 6.59 7.33
C ALA A 51 -16.62 5.36 8.13
N ASN A 52 -15.31 5.12 8.22
CA ASN A 52 -14.74 4.00 8.99
C ASN A 52 -14.51 4.39 10.44
N ASN A 53 -15.61 4.50 11.17
CA ASN A 53 -15.65 4.85 12.59
C ASN A 53 -16.38 3.76 13.42
N GLY A 54 -16.40 3.90 14.74
CA GLY A 54 -17.07 2.99 15.67
C GLY A 54 -16.29 1.69 15.98
N CYS A 55 -16.98 0.74 16.59
CA CYS A 55 -16.39 -0.48 17.18
C CYS A 55 -15.57 -1.34 16.21
N CYS A 56 -15.98 -1.44 14.95
CA CYS A 56 -15.23 -2.18 13.93
C CYS A 56 -13.86 -1.52 13.67
N SER A 57 -13.83 -0.19 13.55
CA SER A 57 -12.59 0.55 13.32
C SER A 57 -11.65 0.50 14.54
N GLU A 58 -12.20 0.50 15.76
CA GLU A 58 -11.44 0.32 17.00
C GLU A 58 -10.80 -1.07 17.08
N SER A 59 -11.55 -2.11 16.70
CA SER A 59 -11.04 -3.48 16.66
C SER A 59 -9.88 -3.65 15.68
N VAL A 60 -9.94 -2.96 14.53
CA VAL A 60 -8.84 -2.96 13.54
C VAL A 60 -7.60 -2.25 14.10
N ARG A 61 -7.76 -1.13 14.81
CA ARG A 61 -6.63 -0.43 15.46
C ARG A 61 -5.96 -1.30 16.51
N GLN A 62 -6.75 -1.93 17.39
CA GLN A 62 -6.24 -2.87 18.39
C GLN A 62 -5.49 -4.04 17.76
N PHE A 63 -5.97 -4.55 16.63
CA PHE A 63 -5.25 -5.57 15.87
C PHE A 63 -3.89 -5.05 15.35
N ILE A 64 -3.86 -3.86 14.74
CA ILE A 64 -2.61 -3.25 14.24
C ILE A 64 -1.62 -3.05 15.39
N ASP A 65 -2.07 -2.51 16.52
CA ASP A 65 -1.22 -2.28 17.70
C ASP A 65 -0.62 -3.60 18.20
N ALA A 66 -1.46 -4.63 18.40
CA ALA A 66 -0.99 -5.92 18.89
C ALA A 66 0.01 -6.59 17.93
N MET A 67 -0.21 -6.49 16.62
CA MET A 67 0.72 -7.03 15.63
C MET A 67 2.03 -6.24 15.57
N THR A 68 1.96 -4.92 15.76
CA THR A 68 3.12 -4.03 15.77
C THR A 68 4.03 -4.34 16.95
N ASP A 69 3.45 -4.45 18.15
CA ASP A 69 4.16 -4.75 19.40
C ASP A 69 4.79 -6.15 19.38
N GLU A 70 4.06 -7.14 18.86
CA GLU A 70 4.54 -8.53 18.83
C GLU A 70 5.64 -8.75 17.77
N PHE A 71 5.49 -8.19 16.57
CA PHE A 71 6.28 -8.62 15.41
C PHE A 71 7.29 -7.62 14.89
N PHE A 72 7.25 -6.34 15.29
CA PHE A 72 8.08 -5.29 14.68
C PHE A 72 8.99 -4.53 15.66
N THR A 73 8.95 -4.83 16.96
CA THR A 73 9.77 -4.18 18.00
C THR A 73 11.28 -4.30 17.80
N TRP A 74 11.73 -5.28 17.04
CA TRP A 74 13.15 -5.48 16.70
C TRP A 74 13.70 -4.44 15.70
N SER A 75 12.85 -3.65 15.04
CA SER A 75 13.27 -2.65 14.06
C SER A 75 12.60 -1.29 14.32
N PRO A 76 13.32 -0.34 14.95
CA PRO A 76 12.81 1.01 15.16
C PRO A 76 12.38 1.71 13.86
N ALA A 77 13.08 1.44 12.75
CA ALA A 77 12.73 2.02 11.46
C ALA A 77 11.41 1.48 10.89
N LEU A 78 11.09 0.20 11.11
CA LEU A 78 9.81 -0.35 10.69
C LEU A 78 8.67 0.10 11.61
N LEU A 79 8.90 0.20 12.91
CA LEU A 79 7.93 0.80 13.84
C LEU A 79 7.57 2.21 13.41
N GLU A 80 8.58 3.06 13.19
CA GLU A 80 8.38 4.43 12.70
C GLU A 80 7.59 4.46 11.39
N LEU A 81 7.91 3.57 10.44
CA LEU A 81 7.17 3.46 9.18
C LEU A 81 5.70 3.10 9.39
N ILE A 82 5.40 2.15 10.28
CA ILE A 82 4.02 1.75 10.61
C ILE A 82 3.29 2.91 11.29
N CYS A 83 3.91 3.59 12.25
CA CYS A 83 3.31 4.74 12.94
C CYS A 83 2.95 5.86 11.96
N ARG A 84 3.81 6.15 10.98
CA ARG A 84 3.54 7.14 9.92
C ARG A 84 2.37 6.75 9.02
N GLY A 85 2.07 5.45 8.89
CA GLY A 85 0.91 4.97 8.13
C GLY A 85 -0.43 5.45 8.69
N ASP A 86 -0.52 5.73 10.00
CA ASP A 86 -1.75 6.18 10.66
C ASP A 86 -1.83 7.72 10.82
N ASP A 87 -0.74 8.44 10.51
CA ASP A 87 -0.67 9.89 10.66
C ASP A 87 -0.94 10.62 9.32
N PRO A 88 -2.05 11.38 9.22
CA PRO A 88 -2.41 12.14 8.02
C PRO A 88 -1.35 13.16 7.58
N HIS A 89 -0.44 13.57 8.47
CA HIS A 89 0.67 14.47 8.13
C HIS A 89 1.61 13.89 7.07
N TYR A 90 1.75 12.56 7.04
CA TYR A 90 2.59 11.85 6.08
C TYR A 90 1.84 11.46 4.81
N ASP A 91 0.60 11.91 4.67
CA ASP A 91 -0.17 11.69 3.46
C ASP A 91 0.50 12.43 2.32
N VAL A 92 0.68 11.73 1.21
CA VAL A 92 1.08 12.34 -0.04
C VAL A 92 -0.15 13.08 -0.59
N LEU A 93 -0.43 14.26 -0.02
CA LEU A 93 -1.53 15.15 -0.42
C LEU A 93 -1.31 15.74 -1.82
N ASN A 94 -0.07 15.70 -2.29
CA ASN A 94 0.34 16.29 -3.56
C ASN A 94 0.38 15.24 -4.67
N MET A 95 -0.60 15.36 -5.56
CA MET A 95 -0.57 14.90 -6.95
C MET A 95 0.47 15.69 -7.79
N GLU A 96 1.64 15.98 -7.22
CA GLU A 96 2.87 16.24 -7.98
C GLU A 96 3.71 14.96 -8.07
N ILE A 97 3.05 13.79 -8.04
CA ILE A 97 3.41 12.81 -9.05
C ILE A 97 3.14 13.54 -10.35
N VAL A 98 4.18 14.18 -10.91
CA VAL A 98 4.16 14.67 -12.27
C VAL A 98 3.76 13.44 -13.07
N ALA A 99 2.47 13.34 -13.39
CA ALA A 99 2.01 12.53 -14.48
C ALA A 99 2.77 13.14 -15.65
N GLN A 100 3.96 12.58 -15.92
CA GLN A 100 4.66 12.79 -17.17
C GLN A 100 3.56 12.60 -18.20
N PRO A 101 3.21 13.65 -18.98
CA PRO A 101 2.05 13.61 -19.84
C PRO A 101 2.14 12.30 -20.62
N GLU A 102 1.08 11.50 -20.62
CA GLU A 102 1.10 10.17 -21.25
C GLU A 102 1.69 10.30 -22.66
N GLY A 103 2.92 9.81 -22.86
CA GLY A 103 3.68 9.98 -24.10
C GLY A 103 4.90 10.90 -24.06
N ALA A 104 5.28 11.51 -22.93
CA ALA A 104 6.57 12.19 -22.79
C ALA A 104 7.71 11.17 -22.91
N GLN A 105 8.43 11.22 -24.03
CA GLN A 105 9.54 10.32 -24.31
C GLN A 105 10.69 10.61 -23.33
N ARG A 106 11.00 9.63 -22.47
CA ARG A 106 12.15 9.74 -21.56
C ARG A 106 13.45 9.71 -22.35
N THR A 107 14.40 10.55 -21.96
CA THR A 107 15.73 10.64 -22.59
C THR A 107 16.81 10.60 -21.53
N CYS A 108 17.79 9.70 -21.68
CA CYS A 108 18.88 9.56 -20.73
C CYS A 108 19.80 10.77 -20.82
N ARG A 109 20.02 11.49 -19.72
CA ARG A 109 20.87 12.69 -19.68
C ARG A 109 22.34 12.43 -20.06
N VAL A 110 22.77 11.16 -20.05
CA VAL A 110 24.17 10.77 -20.33
C VAL A 110 24.35 10.31 -21.77
N CYS A 111 23.53 9.37 -22.25
CA CYS A 111 23.72 8.76 -23.57
C CYS A 111 22.61 9.07 -24.57
N GLY A 112 21.55 9.78 -24.17
CA GLY A 112 20.43 10.13 -25.04
C GLY A 112 19.50 8.98 -25.41
N CYS A 113 19.66 7.77 -24.85
CA CYS A 113 18.75 6.67 -25.15
C CYS A 113 17.32 6.99 -24.71
N THR A 114 16.34 6.40 -25.39
CA THR A 114 14.91 6.59 -25.10
C THR A 114 14.19 5.25 -24.95
N ASP A 115 12.91 5.27 -24.57
CA ASP A 115 12.08 4.04 -24.50
C ASP A 115 12.01 3.27 -25.82
N ARG A 116 12.05 4.00 -26.96
CA ARG A 116 11.99 3.41 -28.30
C ARG A 116 13.35 3.01 -28.85
N GLU A 117 14.40 3.65 -28.34
CA GLU A 117 15.79 3.48 -28.79
C GLU A 117 16.70 3.23 -27.59
N PRO A 118 16.64 2.02 -27.00
CA PRO A 118 17.48 1.67 -25.86
C PRO A 118 18.96 1.51 -26.28
N CYS A 119 19.85 1.49 -25.29
CA CYS A 119 21.27 1.17 -25.50
C CYS A 119 21.47 -0.22 -26.14
N LYS A 120 22.71 -0.51 -26.57
CA LYS A 120 23.14 -1.85 -26.98
C LYS A 120 24.31 -2.28 -26.08
N PRO A 121 24.15 -3.28 -25.19
CA PRO A 121 22.91 -4.03 -24.91
C PRO A 121 21.80 -3.16 -24.30
N ALA A 122 20.56 -3.65 -24.36
CA ALA A 122 19.38 -2.93 -23.88
C ALA A 122 19.53 -2.51 -22.40
N CYS A 123 19.14 -1.28 -22.10
CA CYS A 123 19.19 -0.71 -20.76
C CYS A 123 17.77 -0.60 -20.16
N ALA A 124 17.69 -0.25 -18.88
CA ALA A 124 16.44 0.03 -18.18
C ALA A 124 16.52 1.40 -17.48
N TRP A 125 15.39 2.08 -17.28
CA TRP A 125 15.35 3.31 -16.49
C TRP A 125 15.56 3.03 -15.01
N ILE A 126 16.45 3.79 -14.38
CA ILE A 126 16.71 3.73 -12.92
C ILE A 126 16.36 5.04 -12.21
N ALA A 127 16.16 6.11 -12.98
CA ALA A 127 15.66 7.41 -12.57
C ALA A 127 14.94 8.06 -13.77
N PRO A 128 14.18 9.16 -13.58
CA PRO A 128 13.38 9.78 -14.65
C PRO A 128 14.14 10.11 -15.95
N ASP A 129 15.44 10.38 -15.84
CA ASP A 129 16.33 10.82 -16.93
C ASP A 129 17.66 10.04 -16.96
N LEU A 130 17.74 8.84 -16.35
CA LEU A 130 18.96 8.03 -16.32
C LEU A 130 18.70 6.55 -16.58
N CYS A 131 19.44 5.98 -17.53
CA CYS A 131 19.41 4.55 -17.82
C CYS A 131 20.49 3.76 -17.05
N SER A 132 20.25 2.47 -16.87
CA SER A 132 21.12 1.54 -16.14
C SER A 132 22.52 1.42 -16.74
N ALA A 133 22.64 1.52 -18.07
CA ALA A 133 23.95 1.47 -18.75
C ALA A 133 24.86 2.66 -18.37
N CYS A 134 24.27 3.80 -18.03
CA CYS A 134 24.99 5.03 -17.70
C CYS A 134 25.21 5.24 -16.20
N LEU A 135 24.63 4.39 -15.35
CA LEU A 135 24.82 4.45 -13.90
C LEU A 135 26.30 4.45 -13.47
N PRO A 136 27.19 3.62 -14.06
CA PRO A 136 28.61 3.64 -13.70
C PRO A 136 29.30 4.98 -13.99
N ALA A 137 28.90 5.68 -15.07
CA ALA A 137 29.48 6.97 -15.43
C ALA A 137 29.10 8.06 -14.43
N VAL A 138 27.81 8.12 -14.04
CA VAL A 138 27.32 9.07 -13.02
C VAL A 138 27.95 8.81 -11.66
N SER A 139 28.08 7.53 -11.27
CA SER A 139 28.63 7.13 -9.97
C SER A 139 30.08 7.57 -9.76
N ARG A 140 30.86 7.71 -10.85
CA ARG A 140 32.26 8.19 -10.79
C ARG A 140 32.37 9.69 -10.53
N ILE A 141 31.37 10.47 -10.91
CA ILE A 141 31.35 11.94 -10.70
C ILE A 141 30.95 12.27 -9.26
N LEU A 142 30.07 11.45 -8.66
CA LEU A 142 29.51 11.69 -7.33
C LEU A 142 30.34 11.14 -6.17
N ARG A 143 31.42 10.42 -6.44
CA ARG A 143 32.41 10.02 -5.43
C ARG A 143 33.59 10.99 -5.53
N PRO A 144 33.70 12.00 -4.64
CA PRO A 144 34.90 12.82 -4.54
C PRO A 144 36.13 11.98 -4.15
#